data_AF-A0A8T4PE19-F1
#
_entry.id   AF-A0A8T4PE19-F1
#
_cell.length_a   1.000
_cell.length_b   1.000
_cell.length_c   1.000
_cell.angle_alpha   90.00
_cell.angle_beta   90.00
_cell.angle_gamma   90.00
#
_symmetry.space_group_name_H-M   'P 1'
#
loop_
_entity.id
_entity.type
_entity.pdbx_description
1 polymer ?
#
loop_
_entity_poly.entity_id
_entity_poly.type
_entity_poly.pdbx_seq_one_letter_code
_entity_poly.pdbx_strand_id
1 'polypeptide(L)'
;MKEFDYYVFIDYSDNLIGYIILKKENLRDCLCNISRFRHYRESKKRKLYLKNAKSTFNKKDLLRYFVKTKVRNVIETPEIFTDIAEFLKIVKGSKIFISVDNRQYKNFEKFVKIIDGENIRVIKESDLKEHSPEYRINLVLDTWLNIERMKEK
;
A
#
# COMPACT_ATOMS: atom_id res chain seq x y z
N MET A 1 0.98 19.70 -6.12
CA MET A 1 1.35 18.27 -6.00
C MET A 1 1.69 17.81 -7.41
N LYS A 2 2.84 17.17 -7.68
CA LYS A 2 3.02 16.51 -8.99
C LYS A 2 1.94 15.43 -9.06
N GLU A 3 1.03 15.56 -10.01
CA GLU A 3 -0.10 14.65 -10.13
C GLU A 3 0.41 13.33 -10.71
N PHE A 4 0.34 12.28 -9.90
CA PHE A 4 0.54 10.90 -10.34
C PHE A 4 -0.81 10.35 -10.77
N ASP A 5 -0.81 9.49 -11.79
CA ASP A 5 -2.01 8.81 -12.28
C ASP A 5 -2.35 7.62 -11.37
N TYR A 6 -1.29 6.96 -10.85
CA TYR A 6 -1.40 5.80 -9.98
C TYR A 6 -0.49 5.91 -8.76
N TYR A 7 -0.95 5.30 -7.66
CA TYR A 7 -0.24 5.17 -6.41
C TYR A 7 -0.16 3.69 -6.04
N VAL A 8 1.05 3.21 -5.79
CA VAL A 8 1.35 1.84 -5.38
C VAL A 8 2.00 1.89 -3.99
N PHE A 9 1.54 1.05 -3.09
CA PHE A 9 2.14 0.92 -1.77
C PHE A 9 2.48 -0.55 -1.56
N ILE A 10 3.68 -0.84 -1.09
CA ILE A 10 4.18 -2.19 -0.81
C ILE A 10 4.74 -2.18 0.61
N ASP A 11 4.20 -3.02 1.47
CA ASP A 11 4.52 -3.05 2.89
C ASP A 11 4.56 -4.48 3.43
N TYR A 12 5.22 -4.65 4.58
CA TYR A 12 5.56 -5.92 5.20
C TYR A 12 5.14 -5.91 6.67
N SER A 13 4.49 -6.99 7.11
CA SER A 13 4.11 -7.18 8.50
C SER A 13 4.38 -8.62 8.92
N ASP A 14 5.41 -8.81 9.74
CA ASP A 14 5.91 -10.12 10.19
C ASP A 14 6.19 -11.09 9.02
N ASN A 15 5.34 -12.11 8.83
CA ASN A 15 5.43 -13.13 7.78
C ASN A 15 4.66 -12.76 6.51
N LEU A 16 4.00 -11.60 6.46
CA LEU A 16 3.20 -11.15 5.34
C LEU A 16 3.83 -9.98 4.58
N ILE A 17 3.60 -9.97 3.28
CA ILE A 17 3.85 -8.87 2.35
C ILE A 17 2.54 -8.54 1.65
N GLY A 18 2.27 -7.27 1.40
CA GLY A 18 1.12 -6.88 0.61
C GLY A 18 1.37 -5.65 -0.23
N TYR A 19 0.47 -5.44 -1.18
CA TYR A 19 0.39 -4.18 -1.91
C TYR A 19 -1.04 -3.74 -2.13
N ILE A 20 -1.19 -2.43 -2.34
CA ILE A 20 -2.39 -1.81 -2.87
C ILE A 20 -2.01 -0.91 -4.06
N ILE A 21 -2.86 -0.91 -5.08
CA ILE A 21 -2.77 -0.03 -6.25
C ILE A 21 -4.02 0.83 -6.30
N LEU A 22 -3.85 2.14 -6.40
CA LEU A 22 -4.91 3.13 -6.37
C LEU A 22 -4.78 4.09 -7.55
N LYS A 23 -5.89 4.41 -8.21
CA LYS A 23 -5.94 5.53 -9.17
C LYS A 23 -6.07 6.85 -8.46
N LYS A 24 -5.53 7.91 -9.05
CA LYS A 24 -5.69 9.30 -8.58
C LYS A 24 -7.15 9.66 -8.28
N GLU A 25 -8.07 9.29 -9.17
CA GLU A 25 -9.50 9.61 -9.04
C GLU A 25 -10.14 9.05 -7.75
N ASN A 26 -9.63 7.91 -7.26
CA ASN A 26 -10.14 7.26 -6.06
C ASN A 26 -9.47 7.76 -4.76
N LEU A 27 -8.42 8.57 -4.86
CA LEU A 27 -7.61 8.98 -3.70
C LEU A 27 -8.43 9.78 -2.70
N ARG A 28 -9.18 10.79 -3.16
CA ARG A 28 -9.99 11.66 -2.30
C ARG A 28 -11.04 10.86 -1.53
N ASP A 29 -11.79 10.02 -2.24
CA ASP A 29 -12.88 9.24 -1.65
C ASP A 29 -12.37 8.19 -0.68
N CYS A 30 -11.24 7.55 -0.99
CA CYS A 30 -10.57 6.63 -0.07
C CYS A 30 -10.16 7.37 1.22
N LEU A 31 -9.49 8.52 1.10
CA LEU A 31 -9.03 9.33 2.24
C LEU A 31 -10.15 9.77 3.18
N CYS A 32 -11.34 10.09 2.64
CA CYS A 32 -12.50 10.45 3.44
C CYS A 32 -13.00 9.30 4.33
N ASN A 33 -12.81 8.04 3.91
CA ASN A 33 -13.30 6.87 4.63
C ASN A 33 -12.29 6.29 5.64
N ILE A 34 -11.04 6.80 5.67
CA ILE A 34 -9.95 6.29 6.52
C ILE A 34 -9.42 7.31 7.52
N SER A 35 -10.16 8.38 7.81
CA SER A 35 -9.75 9.47 8.72
C SER A 35 -9.39 9.02 10.15
N ARG A 36 -9.83 7.83 10.57
CA ARG A 36 -9.60 7.27 11.91
C ARG A 36 -8.47 6.23 11.96
N PHE A 37 -7.82 5.95 10.84
CA PHE A 37 -6.74 4.97 10.78
C PHE A 37 -5.45 5.58 11.35
N ARG A 38 -4.67 4.74 12.04
CA ARG A 38 -3.41 5.09 12.70
C ARG A 38 -2.51 3.86 12.73
N HIS A 39 -1.23 4.03 13.03
CA HIS A 39 -0.34 2.88 13.17
C HIS A 39 -0.83 1.91 14.24
N TYR A 40 -0.89 0.63 13.88
CA TYR A 40 -1.35 -0.43 14.79
C TYR A 40 -0.53 -0.48 16.09
N ARG A 41 0.78 -0.22 16.00
CA ARG A 41 1.73 -0.27 17.12
C ARG A 41 1.41 0.73 18.22
N GLU A 42 0.84 1.88 17.87
CA GLU A 42 0.51 2.99 18.77
C GLU A 42 -0.80 2.78 19.55
N SER A 43 -1.63 1.81 19.17
CA SER A 43 -2.88 1.57 19.86
C SER A 43 -2.68 0.83 21.18
N LYS A 44 -3.00 1.47 22.32
CA LYS A 44 -3.04 0.81 23.65
C LYS A 44 -3.98 -0.40 23.69
N LYS A 45 -5.04 -0.41 22.86
CA LYS A 45 -6.05 -1.48 22.75
C LYS A 45 -6.03 -2.10 21.34
N ARG A 46 -4.90 -2.68 20.97
CA ARG A 46 -4.60 -3.28 19.65
C ARG A 46 -5.73 -4.13 19.05
N LYS A 47 -6.22 -5.13 19.79
CA LYS A 47 -7.31 -6.02 19.32
C LYS A 47 -8.60 -5.25 19.00
N LEU A 48 -8.99 -4.31 19.86
CA LEU A 48 -10.19 -3.48 19.66
C LEU A 48 -10.03 -2.55 18.47
N TYR A 49 -8.84 -1.98 18.28
CA TYR A 49 -8.53 -1.16 17.11
C TYR A 49 -8.68 -1.96 15.81
N LEU A 50 -8.08 -3.15 15.71
CA LEU A 50 -8.20 -3.98 14.50
C LEU A 50 -9.63 -4.43 14.25
N LYS A 51 -10.42 -4.74 15.29
CA LYS A 51 -11.84 -5.06 15.13
C LYS A 51 -12.62 -3.89 14.52
N ASN A 52 -12.36 -2.67 14.99
CA ASN A 52 -13.02 -1.47 14.47
C ASN A 52 -12.54 -1.12 13.04
N ALA A 53 -11.25 -1.27 12.78
CA ALA A 53 -10.69 -1.08 11.45
C ALA A 53 -11.30 -2.09 10.46
N LYS A 54 -11.33 -3.37 10.79
CA LYS A 54 -11.99 -4.42 10.00
C LYS A 54 -13.47 -4.10 9.75
N SER A 55 -14.20 -3.65 10.77
CA SER A 55 -15.58 -3.20 10.58
C SER A 55 -15.68 -2.01 9.62
N THR A 56 -14.70 -1.11 9.61
CA THR A 56 -14.68 0.05 8.71
C THR A 56 -14.38 -0.39 7.28
N PHE A 57 -13.40 -1.27 7.06
CA PHE A 57 -13.12 -1.91 5.77
C PHE A 57 -14.39 -2.49 5.15
N ASN A 58 -15.15 -3.27 5.92
CA ASN A 58 -16.35 -3.92 5.44
C ASN A 58 -17.51 -2.93 5.23
N LYS A 59 -17.81 -2.06 6.20
CA LYS A 59 -18.96 -1.13 6.12
C LYS A 59 -18.79 -0.06 5.06
N LYS A 60 -17.56 0.36 4.79
CA LYS A 60 -17.24 1.39 3.78
C LYS A 60 -16.81 0.79 2.45
N ASP A 61 -16.75 -0.54 2.38
CA ASP A 61 -16.25 -1.29 1.23
C ASP A 61 -14.94 -0.71 0.69
N LEU A 62 -13.94 -0.57 1.59
CA LEU A 62 -12.70 0.13 1.26
C LEU A 62 -11.94 -0.50 0.09
N LEU A 63 -12.16 -1.80 -0.15
CA LEU A 63 -11.45 -2.54 -1.19
C LEU A 63 -11.84 -2.09 -2.60
N ARG A 64 -13.08 -1.60 -2.78
CA ARG A 64 -13.56 -1.10 -4.08
C ARG A 64 -12.76 0.08 -4.64
N TYR A 65 -12.06 0.82 -3.76
CA TYR A 65 -11.27 1.97 -4.19
C TYR A 65 -9.98 1.55 -4.90
N PHE A 66 -9.48 0.35 -4.62
CA PHE A 66 -8.22 -0.12 -5.14
C PHE A 66 -8.40 -0.86 -6.47
N VAL A 67 -7.53 -0.57 -7.42
CA VAL A 67 -7.45 -1.25 -8.71
C VAL A 67 -7.05 -2.71 -8.52
N LYS A 68 -6.05 -2.93 -7.66
CA LYS A 68 -5.52 -4.25 -7.35
C LYS A 68 -4.99 -4.22 -5.92
N THR A 69 -5.17 -5.33 -5.23
CA THR A 69 -4.75 -5.49 -3.84
C THR A 69 -4.37 -6.94 -3.62
N LYS A 70 -3.31 -7.20 -2.87
CA LYS A 70 -2.93 -8.57 -2.55
C LYS A 70 -2.15 -8.63 -1.25
N VAL A 71 -2.33 -9.71 -0.53
CA VAL A 71 -1.52 -10.09 0.63
C VAL A 71 -1.02 -11.51 0.40
N ARG A 72 0.26 -11.75 0.69
CA ARG A 72 0.98 -13.00 0.48
C ARG A 72 1.93 -13.24 1.64
N ASN A 73 2.51 -14.44 1.72
CA ASN A 73 3.64 -14.68 2.61
C ASN A 73 4.89 -13.99 2.07
N VAL A 74 5.81 -13.57 2.94
CA VAL A 74 7.05 -12.89 2.55
C VAL A 74 7.93 -13.73 1.62
N ILE A 75 7.87 -15.06 1.72
CA ILE A 75 8.56 -15.95 0.78
C ILE A 75 8.10 -15.77 -0.67
N GLU A 76 6.88 -15.26 -0.86
CA GLU A 76 6.27 -14.97 -2.17
C GLU A 76 6.51 -13.50 -2.61
N THR A 77 7.60 -12.87 -2.14
CA THR A 77 7.99 -11.52 -2.58
C THR A 77 8.19 -11.42 -4.11
N PRO A 78 8.84 -12.39 -4.78
CA PRO A 78 8.99 -12.35 -6.24
C PRO A 78 7.65 -12.24 -7.00
N GLU A 79 6.60 -12.88 -6.50
CA GLU A 79 5.26 -12.87 -7.07
C GLU A 79 4.62 -11.48 -6.96
N ILE A 80 4.86 -10.77 -5.85
CA ILE A 80 4.45 -9.37 -5.70
C ILE A 80 5.18 -8.48 -6.71
N PHE A 81 6.48 -8.69 -6.92
CA PHE A 81 7.25 -7.90 -7.88
C PHE A 81 6.74 -8.15 -9.31
N THR A 82 6.48 -9.40 -9.67
CA THR A 82 5.88 -9.78 -10.96
C THR A 82 4.51 -9.13 -11.15
N ASP A 83 3.63 -9.21 -10.14
CA ASP A 83 2.31 -8.58 -10.17
C ASP A 83 2.39 -7.06 -10.44
N ILE A 84 3.37 -6.38 -9.82
CA ILE A 84 3.59 -4.95 -10.05
C ILE A 84 4.18 -4.71 -11.44
N ALA A 85 5.16 -5.51 -11.91
CA ALA A 85 5.69 -5.37 -13.27
C ALA A 85 4.61 -5.51 -14.35
N GLU A 86 3.72 -6.50 -14.22
CA GLU A 86 2.60 -6.68 -15.14
C GLU A 86 1.70 -5.45 -15.15
N PHE A 87 1.38 -4.90 -13.98
CA PHE A 87 0.62 -3.68 -13.88
C PHE A 87 1.34 -2.50 -14.57
N LEU A 88 2.62 -2.29 -14.28
CA LEU A 88 3.43 -1.21 -14.88
C LEU A 88 3.47 -1.30 -16.41
N LYS A 89 3.52 -2.52 -16.97
CA LYS A 89 3.44 -2.74 -18.43
C LYS A 89 2.09 -2.33 -19.03
N ILE A 90 0.99 -2.58 -18.31
CA ILE A 90 -0.37 -2.23 -18.76
C ILE A 90 -0.57 -0.71 -18.78
N VAL A 91 -0.06 0.00 -17.76
CA VAL A 91 -0.24 1.45 -17.61
C VAL A 91 0.93 2.27 -18.18
N LYS A 92 1.58 1.78 -19.24
CA LYS A 92 2.76 2.39 -19.86
C LYS A 92 2.56 3.89 -20.14
N GLY A 93 3.54 4.72 -19.80
CA GLY A 93 3.50 6.18 -19.98
C GLY A 93 2.75 6.96 -18.89
N SER A 94 2.13 6.27 -17.92
CA SER A 94 1.52 6.93 -16.76
C SER A 94 2.57 7.36 -15.75
N LYS A 95 2.31 8.45 -15.01
CA LYS A 95 3.13 8.88 -13.87
C LYS A 95 2.75 8.07 -12.63
N ILE A 96 3.68 7.34 -12.06
CA ILE A 96 3.40 6.40 -10.98
C ILE A 96 4.19 6.75 -9.74
N PHE A 97 3.49 6.84 -8.62
CA PHE A 97 4.10 6.94 -7.30
C PHE A 97 4.15 5.54 -6.67
N ILE A 98 5.31 5.15 -6.13
CA ILE A 98 5.47 3.89 -5.41
C ILE A 98 6.12 4.15 -4.06
N SER A 99 5.46 3.75 -2.97
CA SER A 99 6.05 3.64 -1.64
C SER A 99 6.38 2.19 -1.34
N VAL A 100 7.57 1.94 -0.81
CA VAL A 100 8.05 0.59 -0.48
C VAL A 100 8.65 0.58 0.93
N ASP A 101 8.40 -0.49 1.69
CA ASP A 101 9.09 -0.74 2.96
C ASP A 101 10.61 -0.55 2.82
N ASN A 102 11.19 0.01 3.88
CA ASN A 102 12.59 0.44 3.90
C ASN A 102 13.58 -0.69 3.61
N ARG A 103 13.26 -1.94 3.99
CA ARG A 103 14.15 -3.09 3.80
C ARG A 103 14.23 -3.49 2.33
N GLN A 104 13.16 -3.27 1.57
CA GLN A 104 13.01 -3.76 0.20
C GLN A 104 13.19 -2.67 -0.84
N TYR A 105 13.14 -1.41 -0.41
CA TYR A 105 13.35 -0.23 -1.23
C TYR A 105 14.52 -0.38 -2.23
N LYS A 106 15.73 -0.75 -1.76
CA LYS A 106 16.91 -0.83 -2.65
C LYS A 106 16.75 -1.86 -3.77
N ASN A 107 16.14 -3.01 -3.46
CA ASN A 107 15.93 -4.08 -4.44
C ASN A 107 14.81 -3.69 -5.41
N PHE A 108 13.73 -3.13 -4.89
CA PHE A 108 12.59 -2.70 -5.69
C PHE A 108 12.93 -1.51 -6.60
N GLU A 109 13.70 -0.53 -6.12
CA GLU A 109 14.15 0.61 -6.93
C GLU A 109 14.99 0.15 -8.13
N LYS A 110 15.91 -0.80 -7.93
CA LYS A 110 16.69 -1.40 -9.03
C LYS A 110 15.80 -2.11 -10.03
N PHE A 111 14.81 -2.87 -9.54
CA PHE A 111 13.84 -3.57 -10.37
C PHE A 111 13.03 -2.61 -11.25
N VAL A 112 12.49 -1.54 -10.67
CA VAL A 112 11.71 -0.53 -11.40
C VAL A 112 12.55 0.19 -12.46
N LYS A 113 13.82 0.51 -12.15
CA LYS A 113 14.74 1.15 -13.10
C LYS A 113 14.98 0.32 -14.37
N ILE A 114 14.86 -1.01 -14.29
CA ILE A 114 14.99 -1.89 -15.46
C ILE A 114 13.74 -1.83 -16.36
N ILE A 115 12.57 -1.52 -15.80
CA ILE A 115 11.29 -1.53 -16.53
C ILE A 115 11.02 -0.18 -17.20
N ASP A 116 10.88 0.89 -16.41
CA ASP A 116 10.56 2.24 -16.88
C ASP A 116 10.83 3.24 -15.74
N GLY A 117 12.09 3.63 -15.56
CA GLY A 117 12.53 4.44 -14.42
C GLY A 117 12.15 5.93 -14.48
N GLU A 118 11.77 6.45 -15.66
CA GLU A 118 11.59 7.90 -15.85
C GLU A 118 10.22 8.41 -15.37
N ASN A 119 9.16 7.62 -15.58
CA ASN A 119 7.80 7.98 -15.17
C ASN A 119 7.43 7.49 -13.78
N ILE A 120 8.32 6.74 -13.12
CA ILE A 120 8.06 6.08 -11.85
C ILE A 120 8.89 6.72 -10.75
N ARG A 121 8.21 7.28 -9.75
CA ARG A 121 8.85 7.76 -8.52
C ARG A 121 8.72 6.71 -7.44
N VAL A 122 9.82 6.06 -7.11
CA VAL A 122 9.92 5.16 -5.95
C VAL A 122 10.45 5.94 -4.75
N ILE A 123 9.79 5.83 -3.60
CA ILE A 123 10.28 6.37 -2.33
C ILE A 123 10.22 5.30 -1.23
N LYS A 124 11.02 5.51 -0.19
CA LYS A 124 10.93 4.72 1.03
C LYS A 124 9.67 5.09 1.80
N GLU A 125 9.12 4.12 2.50
CA GLU A 125 8.04 4.34 3.45
C GLU A 125 8.43 5.39 4.52
N SER A 126 9.67 5.34 5.03
CA SER A 126 10.16 6.31 6.02
C SER A 126 10.17 7.75 5.53
N ASP A 127 10.20 7.95 4.21
CA ASP A 127 10.30 9.26 3.59
C ASP A 127 8.91 9.84 3.27
N LEU A 128 7.84 9.11 3.59
CA LEU A 128 6.47 9.61 3.53
C LEU A 128 6.29 10.73 4.56
N LYS A 129 5.83 11.89 4.09
CA LYS A 129 5.53 13.01 4.98
C LYS A 129 4.33 12.65 5.86
N GLU A 130 4.51 12.75 7.17
CA GLU A 130 3.44 12.49 8.14
C GLU A 130 2.19 13.32 7.81
N HIS A 131 1.03 12.67 7.94
CA HIS A 131 -0.29 13.20 7.57
C HIS A 131 -0.52 13.52 6.08
N SER A 132 0.44 13.24 5.19
CA SER A 132 0.21 13.37 3.75
C SER A 132 -0.85 12.36 3.24
N PRO A 133 -1.49 12.62 2.10
CA PRO A 133 -2.34 11.65 1.43
C PRO A 133 -1.69 10.27 1.30
N GLU A 134 -0.45 10.22 0.83
CA GLU A 134 0.31 9.00 0.59
C GLU A 134 0.58 8.26 1.91
N TYR A 135 1.01 8.99 2.95
CA TYR A 135 1.20 8.43 4.28
C TYR A 135 -0.10 7.80 4.82
N ARG A 136 -1.23 8.49 4.67
CA ARG A 136 -2.53 8.00 5.14
C ARG A 136 -3.02 6.77 4.36
N ILE A 137 -2.75 6.68 3.06
CA ILE A 137 -3.05 5.48 2.28
C ILE A 137 -2.13 4.33 2.69
N ASN A 138 -0.85 4.59 2.96
CA ASN A 138 0.08 3.59 3.48
C ASN A 138 -0.44 2.95 4.78
N LEU A 139 -1.04 3.74 5.68
CA LEU A 139 -1.69 3.23 6.89
C LEU A 139 -2.83 2.24 6.62
N VAL A 140 -3.48 2.32 5.44
CA VAL A 140 -4.51 1.36 5.04
C VAL A 140 -3.89 0.00 4.79
N LEU A 141 -2.75 -0.04 4.10
CA LEU A 141 -2.02 -1.28 3.84
C LEU A 141 -1.49 -1.90 5.14
N ASP A 142 -0.83 -1.12 6.02
CA ASP A 142 -0.39 -1.59 7.35
C ASP A 142 -1.58 -2.17 8.12
N THR A 143 -2.68 -1.42 8.19
CA THR A 143 -3.89 -1.87 8.90
C THR A 143 -4.46 -3.17 8.30
N TRP A 144 -4.45 -3.31 6.97
CA TRP A 144 -4.92 -4.51 6.31
C TRP A 144 -4.02 -5.70 6.58
N LEU A 145 -2.69 -5.57 6.44
CA LEU A 145 -1.75 -6.64 6.76
C LEU A 145 -1.95 -7.16 8.20
N ASN A 146 -2.15 -6.24 9.15
CA ASN A 146 -2.44 -6.60 10.54
C ASN A 146 -3.80 -7.32 10.71
N ILE A 147 -4.81 -7.01 9.88
CA ILE A 147 -6.11 -7.72 9.85
C ILE A 147 -5.95 -9.13 9.26
N GLU A 148 -5.20 -9.30 8.16
CA GLU A 148 -4.96 -10.63 7.56
C GLU A 148 -4.19 -11.54 8.51
N ARG A 149 -3.16 -11.01 9.19
CA ARG A 149 -2.40 -11.76 10.21
C ARG A 149 -3.28 -12.27 11.35
N MET A 150 -4.40 -11.61 11.67
CA MET A 150 -5.35 -12.10 12.67
C MET A 150 -6.18 -13.28 12.19
N LYS A 151 -6.29 -13.53 10.87
CA LYS A 151 -7.00 -14.70 10.32
C LYS A 151 -6.13 -15.96 10.31
N GLU A 152 -4.81 -15.79 10.27
CA GLU A 152 -3.84 -16.90 10.30
C GLU A 152 -3.59 -17.46 11.71
N LYS A 153 -4.18 -16.85 12.75
CA LYS A 153 -4.09 -17.29 14.15
C LYS A 153 -5.41 -17.88 14.63
#